data_AF-A0A914RV70-F1
#
_entry.id   AF-A0A914RV70-F1
#
_cell.length_a   1.000
_cell.length_b   1.000
_cell.length_c   1.000
_cell.angle_alpha   90.00
_cell.angle_beta   90.00
_cell.angle_gamma   90.00
#
_symmetry.space_group_name_H-M   'P 1'
#
loop_
_entity.id
_entity.type
_entity.pdbx_description
1 polymer ?
#
loop_
_entity_poly.entity_id
_entity_poly.type
_entity_poly.pdbx_seq_one_letter_code
_entity_poly.pdbx_strand_id
1 'polypeptide(L)'
;MNIFRLSADLAHLVAIFILAIKMWKTRSVAGISGRSQILFAAVFTSRYLDLFTNFISLYNSIMKVTVLYADFFYLYVTRVLRQKHGLQLSA
;
A
#
# COMPACT_ATOMS: atom_id res chain seq x y z
N MET A 1 13.72 12.26 -14.57
CA MET A 1 13.86 11.55 -13.28
C MET A 1 15.07 12.14 -12.55
N ASN A 2 14.95 12.44 -11.26
CA ASN A 2 16.07 12.87 -10.41
C ASN A 2 16.41 11.74 -9.42
N ILE A 3 17.64 11.67 -8.93
CA ILE A 3 18.08 10.60 -8.03
C ILE A 3 17.25 10.51 -6.75
N PHE A 4 16.77 11.65 -6.23
CA PHE A 4 15.86 11.71 -5.09
C PHE A 4 14.48 11.12 -5.37
N ARG A 5 13.96 11.24 -6.61
CA ARG A 5 12.70 10.60 -6.97
C ARG A 5 12.87 9.10 -7.08
N LEU A 6 13.96 8.65 -7.72
CA LEU A 6 14.25 7.23 -7.87
C LEU A 6 14.45 6.55 -6.50
N SER A 7 15.20 7.18 -5.60
CA SER A 7 15.41 6.62 -4.26
C SER A 7 14.12 6.58 -3.44
N ALA A 8 13.25 7.59 -3.56
CA ALA A 8 11.93 7.60 -2.92
C ALA A 8 11.04 6.46 -3.44
N ASP A 9 11.03 6.23 -4.76
CA ASP A 9 10.26 5.15 -5.39
C ASP A 9 10.74 3.77 -4.91
N LEU A 10 12.05 3.57 -4.83
CA LEU A 10 12.65 2.34 -4.28
C LEU A 10 12.33 2.15 -2.79
N ALA A 11 12.47 3.20 -1.99
CA ALA A 11 12.13 3.15 -0.56
C ALA A 11 10.64 2.80 -0.35
N HIS A 12 9.77 3.28 -1.22
CA HIS A 12 8.34 2.96 -1.19
C HIS A 12 8.09 1.47 -1.46
N LEU A 13 8.71 0.91 -2.50
CA LEU A 13 8.59 -0.52 -2.80
C LEU A 13 9.11 -1.37 -1.63
N VAL A 14 10.23 -0.97 -1.02
CA VAL A 14 10.77 -1.65 0.16
C VAL A 14 9.76 -1.63 1.31
N ALA A 15 9.10 -0.51 1.58
CA ALA A 15 8.08 -0.42 2.63
C ALA A 15 6.88 -1.35 2.37
N ILE A 16 6.43 -1.43 1.11
CA ILE A 16 5.38 -2.37 0.67
C ILE A 16 5.82 -3.82 0.97
N PHE A 17 7.00 -4.22 0.51
CA PHE A 17 7.48 -5.59 0.75
C PHE A 17 7.64 -5.91 2.25
N ILE A 18 8.18 -4.99 3.05
CA ILE A 18 8.33 -5.17 4.51
C ILE A 18 6.98 -5.43 5.16
N LEU A 19 5.97 -4.60 4.87
CA LEU A 19 4.66 -4.73 5.49
C LEU A 19 3.96 -6.02 5.06
N ALA A 20 4.06 -6.38 3.77
CA ALA A 20 3.53 -7.64 3.24
C ALA A 20 4.17 -8.86 3.91
N ILE A 21 5.51 -8.88 4.02
CA ILE A 21 6.26 -9.95 4.67
C ILE A 21 5.91 -10.05 6.16
N LYS A 22 5.80 -8.91 6.86
CA LYS A 22 5.40 -8.88 8.28
C LYS A 22 4.06 -9.61 8.45
N MET A 23 3.03 -9.20 7.71
CA MET A 23 1.70 -9.80 7.81
C MET A 23 1.68 -11.27 7.39
N TRP A 24 2.48 -11.66 6.40
CA TRP A 24 2.58 -13.05 5.97
C TRP A 24 3.23 -13.94 7.04
N LYS A 25 4.36 -13.52 7.61
CA LYS A 25 5.09 -14.30 8.61
C LYS A 25 4.34 -14.38 9.94
N THR A 26 3.79 -13.28 10.42
CA THR A 26 3.10 -13.27 11.73
C THR A 26 1.66 -13.75 11.65
N ARG A 27 1.11 -13.89 10.43
CA ARG A 27 -0.32 -14.15 10.20
C ARG A 27 -1.20 -13.22 11.03
N SER A 28 -0.76 -11.99 11.26
CA SER A 28 -1.42 -11.04 12.15
C SER A 28 -1.26 -9.61 11.66
N VAL A 29 -2.34 -8.85 11.82
CA VAL A 29 -2.41 -7.40 11.55
C VAL A 29 -2.43 -6.57 12.84
N ALA A 30 -2.06 -7.16 13.97
CA ALA A 30 -1.96 -6.46 15.25
C ALA A 30 -1.03 -5.23 15.16
N GLY A 31 -1.48 -4.13 15.76
CA GLY A 31 -0.80 -2.83 15.72
C GLY A 31 -1.02 -2.01 14.44
N ILE A 32 -1.74 -2.51 13.44
CA ILE A 32 -2.05 -1.75 12.21
C ILE A 32 -3.44 -1.12 12.32
N SER A 33 -3.49 0.20 12.31
CA SER A 33 -4.76 0.96 12.35
C SER A 33 -5.48 0.90 11.00
N GLY A 34 -6.62 0.23 10.96
CA GLY A 34 -7.50 0.20 9.79
C GLY A 34 -8.17 1.54 9.46
N ARG A 35 -8.11 2.56 10.33
CA ARG A 35 -8.52 3.94 9.99
C ARG A 35 -7.42 4.65 9.21
N SER A 36 -6.17 4.48 9.62
CA SER A 36 -5.01 5.04 8.92
C SER A 36 -4.86 4.43 7.52
N GLN A 37 -5.16 3.14 7.34
CA GLN A 37 -5.15 2.51 6.02
C GLN A 37 -6.17 3.12 5.05
N ILE A 38 -7.36 3.52 5.53
CA ILE A 38 -8.33 4.27 4.71
C ILE A 38 -7.76 5.62 4.30
N LEU A 39 -7.12 6.34 5.23
CA LEU A 39 -6.52 7.63 4.94
C LEU A 39 -5.37 7.51 3.93
N PHE A 40 -4.52 6.48 4.04
CA PHE A 40 -3.48 6.21 3.05
C PHE A 40 -4.08 5.95 1.67
N ALA A 41 -5.04 5.03 1.56
CA ALA A 41 -5.71 4.75 0.29
C ALA A 41 -6.34 6.01 -0.33
N ALA A 42 -6.99 6.86 0.47
CA ALA A 42 -7.57 8.12 0.00
C ALA A 42 -6.51 9.12 -0.50
N VAL A 43 -5.40 9.27 0.22
CA VAL A 43 -4.29 10.17 -0.15
C VAL A 43 -3.60 9.72 -1.43
N PHE A 44 -3.29 8.43 -1.57
CA PHE A 44 -2.62 7.93 -2.77
C PHE A 44 -3.56 7.89 -3.97
N THR A 45 -4.85 7.61 -3.77
CA THR A 45 -5.86 7.72 -4.83
C THR A 45 -5.94 9.15 -5.34
N SER A 46 -6.09 10.15 -4.46
CA SER A 46 -6.18 11.56 -4.88
C SER A 46 -4.88 12.06 -5.52
N ARG A 47 -3.72 11.58 -5.05
CA ARG A 47 -2.40 11.91 -5.63
C ARG A 47 -2.22 11.38 -7.05
N TYR A 48 -2.76 10.21 -7.35
CA TYR A 48 -2.52 9.52 -8.62
C TYR A 48 -3.73 9.52 -9.56
N LEU A 49 -4.71 10.41 -9.35
CA LEU A 49 -5.81 10.64 -10.32
C LEU A 49 -5.31 11.07 -11.70
N ASP A 50 -4.13 11.70 -11.74
CA ASP A 50 -3.45 12.09 -12.97
C ASP A 50 -3.01 10.90 -13.84
N LEU A 51 -3.11 9.66 -13.34
CA LEU A 51 -2.81 8.44 -14.09
C LEU A 51 -3.68 8.29 -15.34
N PHE A 52 -4.93 8.78 -15.31
CA PHE A 52 -5.88 8.67 -16.43
C PHE A 52 -5.76 9.83 -17.43
N THR A 53 -5.18 10.95 -17.01
CA THR A 53 -5.16 12.18 -17.83
C THR A 53 -3.78 12.48 -18.39
N ASN A 54 -2.70 12.05 -17.71
CA ASN A 54 -1.33 12.43 -18.05
C ASN A 54 -0.40 11.21 -18.10
N PHE A 55 -0.10 10.76 -19.32
CA PHE A 55 0.91 9.72 -19.54
C PHE A 55 2.30 10.34 -19.68
N ILE A 56 3.15 10.14 -18.66
CA ILE A 56 4.54 10.61 -18.67
C ILE A 56 5.49 9.52 -19.18
N SER A 57 5.41 8.32 -18.60
CA SER A 57 6.23 7.18 -19.00
C SER A 57 5.64 5.88 -18.45
N LEU A 58 6.01 4.75 -19.08
CA LEU A 58 5.58 3.42 -18.63
C LEU A 58 6.02 3.13 -17.19
N TYR A 59 7.27 3.46 -16.84
CA TYR A 59 7.80 3.31 -15.48
C TYR A 59 6.94 4.06 -14.46
N ASN A 60 6.64 5.33 -14.72
CA ASN A 60 5.85 6.17 -13.81
C ASN A 60 4.43 5.60 -13.62
N SER A 61 3.80 5.14 -14.69
CA SER A 61 2.47 4.54 -14.61
C SER A 61 2.47 3.22 -13.83
N ILE A 62 3.44 2.34 -14.08
CA ILE A 62 3.58 1.06 -13.35
C ILE A 62 3.81 1.30 -11.86
N MET A 63 4.69 2.24 -11.51
CA MET A 63 4.96 2.58 -10.10
C MET A 63 3.71 3.08 -9.38
N LYS A 64 2.95 4.00 -10.00
CA LYS A 64 1.69 4.52 -9.45
C LYS A 64 0.65 3.41 -9.24
N VAL A 65 0.46 2.55 -10.24
CA VAL A 65 -0.47 1.41 -10.15
C VAL A 65 -0.07 0.44 -9.05
N THR A 66 1.23 0.15 -8.92
CA THR A 66 1.75 -0.77 -7.91
C THR A 66 1.49 -0.25 -6.49
N VAL A 67 1.73 1.05 -6.26
CA VAL A 67 1.46 1.70 -4.97
C VAL A 67 -0.04 1.68 -4.65
N LEU A 68 -0.90 2.04 -5.60
CA LEU A 68 -2.36 1.99 -5.39
C LEU A 68 -2.82 0.57 -5.07
N TYR A 69 -2.35 -0.42 -5.83
CA TYR A 69 -2.71 -1.81 -5.61
C TYR A 69 -2.30 -2.30 -4.21
N ALA A 70 -1.10 -1.94 -3.75
CA ALA A 70 -0.63 -2.29 -2.42
C ALA A 70 -1.48 -1.66 -1.31
N ASP A 71 -1.83 -0.38 -1.42
CA ASP A 71 -2.69 0.29 -0.44
C ASP A 71 -4.08 -0.34 -0.33
N PHE A 72 -4.73 -0.59 -1.47
CA PHE A 72 -6.03 -1.25 -1.47
C PHE A 72 -5.93 -2.68 -0.95
N PHE A 73 -4.85 -3.39 -1.26
CA PHE A 73 -4.57 -4.71 -0.69
C PHE A 73 -4.45 -4.66 0.84
N TYR A 74 -3.68 -3.72 1.40
CA TYR A 74 -3.55 -3.60 2.86
C TYR A 74 -4.85 -3.17 3.55
N LEU A 75 -5.61 -2.29 2.91
CA LEU A 75 -6.94 -1.92 3.38
C LEU A 75 -7.87 -3.14 3.40
N TYR A 76 -7.87 -3.95 2.34
CA TYR A 76 -8.65 -5.17 2.27
C TYR A 76 -8.25 -6.17 3.35
N VAL A 77 -6.94 -6.41 3.54
CA VAL A 77 -6.42 -7.32 4.56
C VAL A 77 -6.80 -6.84 5.97
N THR A 78 -6.62 -5.56 6.26
CA THR A 78 -6.87 -5.00 7.60
C THR A 78 -8.34 -4.85 7.95
N ARG A 79 -9.23 -4.65 6.97
CA ARG A 79 -10.68 -4.48 7.21
C ARG A 79 -11.47 -5.76 6.98
N VAL A 80 -11.35 -6.36 5.80
CA VAL A 80 -12.20 -7.46 5.37
C VAL A 80 -11.65 -8.79 5.84
N LEU A 81 -10.39 -9.09 5.52
CA LEU A 81 -9.79 -10.36 5.88
C LEU A 81 -9.68 -10.53 7.40
N ARG A 82 -9.43 -9.41 8.11
CA ARG A 82 -9.46 -9.35 9.57
C ARG A 82 -10.78 -9.83 10.17
N GLN A 83 -11.91 -9.42 9.60
CA GLN A 83 -13.23 -9.79 10.09
C GLN A 83 -13.61 -11.24 9.75
N LYS A 84 -13.24 -11.72 8.54
CA LYS A 84 -13.61 -13.07 8.08
C LYS A 84 -12.82 -14.20 8.73
N HIS A 85 -11.50 -14.04 8.88
CA HIS A 85 -10.63 -15.12 9.34
C HIS A 85 -10.33 -15.08 10.84
N GLY A 86 -10.96 -14.15 11.58
CA GLY A 86 -10.58 -13.93 12.98
C GLY A 86 -9.08 -13.69 13.11
N LEU A 87 -8.47 -12.92 12.17
CA LEU A 87 -7.09 -12.41 12.29
C LEU A 87 -7.05 -11.35 13.41
N GLN A 88 -7.44 -11.77 14.61
CA GLN A 88 -7.17 -11.19 15.90
C GLN A 88 -6.32 -12.24 16.59
N LEU A 89 -5.00 -12.09 16.53
CA LEU A 89 -4.13 -12.92 17.34
C LEU A 89 -3.74 -12.16 18.59
N SER A 90 -4.25 -12.73 19.67
CA SER A 90 -3.93 -12.54 21.08
C SER A 90 -4.33 -11.19 21.67
N ALA A 91 -5.05 -11.30 22.78
CA ALA A 91 -5.09 -10.29 23.84
C ALA A 91 -3.69 -9.77 24.16
#